data_AF-A0A8H3XCM8-F1
#
_entry.id   AF-A0A8H3XCM8-F1
#
_cell.length_a   1.000
_cell.length_b   1.000
_cell.length_c   1.000
_cell.angle_alpha   90.00
_cell.angle_beta   90.00
_cell.angle_gamma   90.00
#
_symmetry.space_group_name_H-M   'P 1'
#
loop_
_entity.id
_entity.type
_entity.pdbx_description
1 polymer ?
#
loop_
_entity_poly.entity_id
_entity_poly.type
_entity_poly.pdbx_seq_one_letter_code
_entity_poly.pdbx_strand_id
1 'polypeptide(L)'
;MPLGIFAYIFDWPSGCIFFFNCLAIIPLANLLSFVTEDIALKAGPANAGLLNATFGNATELIISVFALRAGEIKIVQSSMLDSIISNILLVLRTCFLTGGIKYKTQKFNQTVAQTCSSLMILACISLIIPATFNISLSNDDKETLLLSCGTAIILLLVYMLYLLFQLKTHSHLYDEQF
;
A
#
# COMPACT_ATOMS: atom_id res chain seq x y z
N MET A 1 -15.27 16.47 -2.09
CA MET A 1 -14.58 17.53 -1.32
C MET A 1 -15.52 18.61 -0.80
N PRO A 2 -16.30 19.36 -1.62
CA PRO A 2 -17.11 20.48 -1.11
C PRO A 2 -18.19 20.03 -0.11
N LEU A 3 -18.79 18.85 -0.31
CA LEU A 3 -19.79 18.31 0.62
C LEU A 3 -19.25 18.04 2.04
N GLY A 4 -17.99 17.60 2.16
CA GLY A 4 -17.36 17.36 3.46
C GLY A 4 -17.06 18.66 4.20
N ILE A 5 -16.62 19.69 3.47
CA ILE A 5 -16.41 21.04 4.01
C ILE A 5 -17.75 21.66 4.43
N PHE A 6 -18.78 21.51 3.60
CA PHE A 6 -20.13 21.99 3.92
C PHE A 6 -20.69 21.29 5.16
N ALA A 7 -20.58 19.96 5.26
CA ALA A 7 -21.01 19.21 6.44
C ALA A 7 -20.28 19.67 7.72
N TYR A 8 -18.99 20.04 7.62
CA TYR A 8 -18.23 20.61 8.74
C TYR A 8 -18.71 22.02 9.11
N ILE A 9 -18.94 22.90 8.14
CA ILE A 9 -19.39 24.29 8.40
C ILE A 9 -20.78 24.32 9.02
N PHE A 10 -21.66 23.39 8.66
CA PHE A 10 -23.02 23.31 9.17
C PHE A 10 -23.16 22.40 10.41
N ASP A 11 -22.05 22.02 11.06
CA ASP A 11 -22.01 21.20 12.28
C ASP A 11 -22.84 19.90 12.18
N TRP A 12 -22.74 19.18 11.05
CA TRP A 12 -23.39 17.89 10.90
C TRP A 12 -22.77 16.85 11.87
N PRO A 13 -23.49 15.75 12.17
CA PRO A 13 -22.95 14.68 13.01
C PRO A 13 -21.59 14.18 12.51
N SER A 14 -20.66 13.89 13.42
CA SER A 14 -19.29 13.48 13.09
C SER A 14 -19.22 12.31 12.12
N GLY A 15 -20.16 11.37 12.20
CA GLY A 15 -20.26 10.25 11.26
C GLY A 15 -20.54 10.68 9.82
N CYS A 16 -21.37 11.70 9.61
CA CYS A 16 -21.64 12.25 8.29
C CYS A 16 -20.41 12.99 7.73
N ILE A 17 -19.75 13.80 8.57
CA ILE A 17 -18.52 14.50 8.19
C ILE A 17 -17.45 13.48 7.78
N PHE A 18 -17.23 12.43 8.57
CA PHE A 18 -16.31 11.36 8.26
C PHE A 18 -16.65 10.69 6.92
N PHE A 19 -17.91 10.29 6.74
CA PHE A 19 -18.36 9.60 5.53
C PHE A 19 -18.14 10.44 4.25
N PHE A 20 -18.50 11.72 4.25
CA PHE A 20 -18.30 12.58 3.08
C PHE A 20 -16.83 12.87 2.79
N ASN A 21 -15.98 12.93 3.81
CA ASN A 21 -14.54 13.04 3.60
C ASN A 21 -13.95 11.74 3.05
N CYS A 22 -14.37 10.57 3.53
CA CYS A 22 -13.97 9.28 2.95
C CYS A 22 -14.36 9.18 1.46
N LEU A 23 -15.60 9.53 1.12
CA LEU A 23 -16.05 9.56 -0.28
C LEU A 23 -15.27 10.57 -1.13
N ALA A 24 -14.83 11.68 -0.55
CA ALA A 24 -14.02 12.68 -1.25
C ALA A 24 -12.60 12.18 -1.57
N ILE A 25 -12.03 11.31 -0.73
CA ILE A 25 -10.68 10.77 -0.90
C ILE A 25 -10.61 9.82 -2.11
N ILE A 26 -11.65 9.01 -2.37
CA ILE A 26 -11.68 8.03 -3.47
C ILE A 26 -11.34 8.67 -4.85
N PRO A 27 -12.05 9.70 -5.33
CA PRO A 27 -11.71 10.33 -6.61
C PRO A 27 -10.39 11.12 -6.56
N LEU A 28 -10.01 11.67 -5.40
CA LEU A 28 -8.73 12.37 -5.24
C LEU A 28 -7.54 11.43 -5.39
N ALA A 29 -7.63 10.23 -4.81
CA ALA A 29 -6.62 9.20 -4.93
C ALA A 29 -6.45 8.76 -6.39
N ASN A 30 -7.56 8.60 -7.12
CA ASN A 30 -7.52 8.28 -8.54
C ASN A 30 -6.87 9.41 -9.37
N LEU A 31 -7.22 10.67 -9.09
CA LEU A 31 -6.60 11.83 -9.75
C LEU A 31 -5.10 11.92 -9.47
N LEU A 32 -4.67 11.66 -8.23
CA LEU A 32 -3.26 11.65 -7.86
C LEU A 32 -2.49 10.55 -8.62
N SER A 33 -3.07 9.35 -8.73
CA SER A 33 -2.50 8.26 -9.52
C SER A 33 -2.34 8.64 -10.99
N PHE A 34 -3.39 9.19 -11.59
CA PHE A 34 -3.38 9.65 -12.99
C PHE A 34 -2.29 10.70 -13.25
N VAL A 35 -2.19 11.72 -12.40
CA VAL A 35 -1.16 12.77 -12.54
C VAL A 35 0.24 12.19 -12.33
N THR A 36 0.40 11.24 -11.41
CA THR A 36 1.68 10.58 -11.16
C THR A 36 2.15 9.79 -12.38
N GLU A 37 1.24 9.05 -13.01
CA GLU A 37 1.51 8.28 -14.23
C GLU A 37 1.91 9.20 -15.39
N ASP A 38 1.18 10.29 -15.60
CA ASP A 38 1.49 11.30 -16.61
C ASP A 38 2.88 11.94 -16.43
N ILE A 39 3.30 12.15 -15.18
CA ILE A 39 4.65 12.66 -14.85
C ILE A 39 5.69 11.56 -15.05
N ALA A 40 5.38 10.32 -14.63
CA ALA A 40 6.27 9.18 -14.75
C ALA A 40 6.66 8.90 -16.21
N LEU A 41 5.71 9.01 -17.15
CA LEU A 41 5.96 8.87 -18.59
C LEU A 41 7.03 9.84 -19.14
N LYS A 42 7.19 11.00 -18.50
CA LYS A 42 8.17 12.05 -18.91
C LYS A 42 9.45 12.02 -18.08
N ALA A 43 9.49 11.29 -16.98
CA ALA A 43 10.59 11.30 -16.01
C ALA A 43 11.70 10.27 -16.30
N GLY A 44 11.45 9.32 -17.21
CA GLY A 44 12.35 8.21 -17.53
C GLY A 44 12.23 7.03 -16.55
N PRO A 45 12.72 5.83 -16.90
CA PRO A 45 12.35 4.57 -16.20
C PRO A 45 12.65 4.56 -14.71
N ALA A 46 13.84 5.03 -14.30
CA ALA A 46 14.25 5.05 -12.90
C ALA A 46 13.38 5.99 -12.04
N ASN A 47 13.11 7.20 -12.55
CA ASN A 47 12.30 8.19 -11.84
C ASN A 47 10.81 7.82 -11.89
N ALA A 48 10.34 7.21 -12.98
CA ALA A 48 9.00 6.66 -13.11
C ALA A 48 8.71 5.61 -12.03
N GLY A 49 9.64 4.67 -11.83
CA GLY A 49 9.51 3.66 -10.78
C GLY A 49 9.50 4.26 -9.37
N LEU A 50 10.35 5.26 -9.12
CA LEU A 50 10.37 5.95 -7.82
C LEU A 50 9.10 6.77 -7.56
N LEU A 51 8.57 7.43 -8.60
CA LEU A 51 7.30 8.16 -8.54
C LEU A 51 6.14 7.20 -8.25
N ASN A 52 6.08 6.05 -8.93
CA ASN A 52 5.04 5.06 -8.68
C ASN A 52 5.13 4.47 -7.26
N ALA A 53 6.35 4.16 -6.80
CA ALA A 53 6.60 3.69 -5.44
C ALA A 53 6.10 4.67 -4.36
N THR A 54 6.33 5.97 -4.56
CA THR A 54 6.06 7.01 -3.57
C THR A 54 4.62 7.52 -3.66
N PHE A 55 4.18 7.91 -4.86
CA PHE A 55 2.87 8.53 -5.08
C PHE A 55 1.75 7.53 -5.35
N GLY A 56 2.05 6.31 -5.81
CA GLY A 56 1.06 5.23 -5.91
C GLY A 56 0.47 4.85 -4.56
N ASN A 57 1.25 5.00 -3.48
CA ASN A 57 0.82 4.76 -2.10
C ASN A 57 0.66 6.06 -1.28
N ALA A 58 0.72 7.24 -1.92
CA ALA A 58 0.74 8.51 -1.17
C ALA A 58 -0.52 8.75 -0.35
N THR A 59 -1.70 8.37 -0.85
CA THR A 59 -2.95 8.52 -0.10
C THR A 59 -2.90 7.75 1.22
N GLU A 60 -2.41 6.50 1.19
CA GLU A 60 -2.28 5.66 2.37
C GLU A 60 -1.23 6.22 3.34
N LEU A 61 -0.07 6.65 2.83
CA LEU A 61 0.97 7.29 3.63
C LEU A 61 0.49 8.57 4.31
N ILE A 62 -0.22 9.44 3.60
CA ILE A 62 -0.75 10.71 4.13
C ILE A 62 -1.72 10.43 5.28
N ILE A 63 -2.70 9.54 5.08
CA ILE A 63 -3.68 9.18 6.11
C ILE A 63 -2.98 8.57 7.33
N SER A 64 -2.01 7.69 7.10
CA SER A 64 -1.25 7.03 8.17
C SER A 64 -0.44 8.04 8.98
N VAL A 65 0.23 9.00 8.34
CA VAL A 65 1.00 10.05 9.04
C VAL A 65 0.08 10.94 9.89
N PHE A 66 -1.08 11.33 9.37
CA PHE A 66 -2.05 12.13 10.15
C PHE A 66 -2.61 11.34 11.34
N ALA A 67 -2.93 10.06 11.16
CA ALA A 67 -3.38 9.19 12.25
C ALA A 67 -2.27 8.99 13.30
N LEU A 68 -1.01 8.78 12.89
CA LEU A 68 0.13 8.70 13.81
C LEU A 68 0.32 10.00 14.60
N ARG A 69 0.19 11.16 13.96
CA ARG A 69 0.26 12.46 14.65
C ARG A 69 -0.87 12.66 15.66
N ALA A 70 -2.03 12.05 15.43
CA ALA A 70 -3.14 12.04 16.38
C ALA A 70 -3.00 10.98 17.49
N GLY A 71 -1.93 10.18 17.48
CA GLY A 71 -1.72 9.09 18.45
C GLY A 71 -2.48 7.80 18.13
N GLU A 72 -3.11 7.72 16.96
CA GLU A 72 -3.97 6.61 16.54
C GLU A 72 -3.17 5.43 15.94
N ILE A 73 -2.25 4.88 16.73
CA ILE A 73 -1.34 3.80 16.30
C ILE A 73 -2.14 2.56 15.86
N LYS A 74 -3.22 2.22 16.58
CA LYS A 74 -4.07 1.06 16.24
C LYS A 74 -4.75 1.21 14.89
N ILE A 75 -5.19 2.42 14.54
CA ILE A 75 -5.81 2.70 13.24
C ILE A 75 -4.81 2.47 12.12
N VAL A 76 -3.57 2.96 12.30
CA VAL A 76 -2.48 2.81 11.32
C VAL A 76 -2.08 1.34 11.14
N GLN A 77 -1.96 0.60 12.24
CA GLN A 77 -1.64 -0.83 12.19
C GLN A 77 -2.74 -1.63 11.48
N SER A 78 -4.02 -1.35 11.80
CA SER A 78 -5.15 -2.00 11.12
C SER A 78 -5.15 -1.66 9.63
N SER A 79 -5.00 -0.39 9.27
CA SER A 79 -5.09 0.05 7.87
C SER A 79 -4.00 -0.58 6.99
N MET A 80 -2.78 -0.75 7.51
CA MET A 80 -1.68 -1.41 6.78
C MET A 80 -1.98 -2.89 6.51
N LEU A 81 -2.50 -3.61 7.51
CA LEU A 81 -2.92 -5.01 7.34
C LEU A 81 -4.10 -5.11 6.36
N ASP A 82 -5.07 -4.22 6.50
CA ASP A 82 -6.25 -4.16 5.64
C ASP A 82 -5.87 -3.89 4.18
N SER A 83 -4.88 -3.03 3.92
CA SER A 83 -4.34 -2.75 2.58
C SER A 83 -3.77 -4.02 1.93
N ILE A 84 -2.91 -4.76 2.66
CA ILE A 84 -2.33 -6.02 2.19
C ILE A 84 -3.41 -7.06 1.91
N ILE A 85 -4.33 -7.27 2.86
CA ILE A 85 -5.40 -8.27 2.74
C ILE A 85 -6.35 -7.91 1.60
N SER A 86 -6.74 -6.64 1.48
CA SER A 86 -7.60 -6.16 0.40
C SER A 86 -6.97 -6.41 -0.98
N ASN A 87 -5.67 -6.12 -1.13
CA ASN A 87 -4.99 -6.35 -2.40
C ASN A 87 -4.87 -7.84 -2.76
N ILE A 88 -4.53 -8.70 -1.81
CA ILE A 88 -4.34 -10.14 -2.06
C ILE A 88 -5.66 -10.88 -2.21
N LEU A 89 -6.71 -10.49 -1.48
CA LEU A 89 -7.99 -11.18 -1.51
C LEU A 89 -9.03 -10.44 -2.33
N LEU A 90 -9.37 -9.20 -1.97
CA LEU A 90 -10.48 -8.49 -2.59
C LEU A 90 -10.16 -8.14 -4.04
N VAL A 91 -9.06 -7.42 -4.28
CA VAL A 91 -8.64 -6.99 -5.61
C VAL A 91 -8.29 -8.18 -6.49
N LEU A 92 -7.52 -9.15 -5.98
CA LEU A 92 -7.18 -10.34 -6.76
C LEU A 92 -8.43 -11.15 -7.16
N ARG A 93 -9.38 -11.36 -6.24
CA ARG A 93 -10.63 -12.08 -6.55
C ARG A 93 -11.48 -11.32 -7.53
N THR A 94 -11.60 -10.01 -7.42
CA THR A 94 -12.37 -9.22 -8.40
C THR A 94 -11.70 -9.24 -9.77
N CYS A 95 -10.37 -9.19 -9.85
CA CYS A 95 -9.62 -9.36 -11.11
C CYS A 95 -9.87 -10.73 -11.77
N PHE A 96 -9.81 -11.81 -11.00
CA PHE A 96 -10.09 -13.16 -11.52
C PHE A 96 -11.57 -13.36 -11.87
N LEU A 97 -12.49 -12.82 -11.08
CA LEU A 97 -13.93 -12.92 -11.35
C LEU A 97 -14.30 -12.14 -12.61
N THR A 98 -13.93 -10.86 -12.68
CA THR A 98 -14.26 -9.98 -13.81
C THR A 98 -13.58 -10.42 -15.10
N GLY A 99 -12.31 -10.81 -15.03
CA GLY A 99 -11.60 -11.34 -16.20
C GLY A 99 -12.06 -12.75 -16.59
N GLY A 100 -12.39 -13.60 -15.62
CA GLY A 100 -12.89 -14.96 -15.83
C GLY A 100 -14.29 -15.02 -16.44
N ILE A 101 -15.12 -13.97 -16.26
CA ILE A 101 -16.42 -13.84 -16.94
C ILE A 101 -16.24 -13.81 -18.47
N LYS A 102 -15.16 -13.18 -18.96
CA LYS A 102 -14.91 -13.00 -20.40
C LYS A 102 -13.91 -14.00 -20.97
N TYR A 103 -12.89 -14.39 -20.20
CA TYR A 103 -11.78 -15.22 -20.66
C TYR A 103 -11.68 -16.53 -19.89
N LYS A 104 -11.60 -17.66 -20.60
CA LYS A 104 -11.45 -19.00 -20.00
C LYS A 104 -10.10 -19.18 -19.29
N THR A 105 -9.06 -18.50 -19.77
CA THR A 105 -7.72 -18.50 -19.20
C THR A 105 -7.13 -17.09 -19.29
N GLN A 106 -6.42 -16.67 -18.25
CA GLN A 106 -5.70 -15.40 -18.21
C GLN A 106 -4.20 -15.70 -18.19
N LYS A 107 -3.44 -15.06 -19.08
CA LYS A 107 -1.98 -15.18 -19.12
C LYS A 107 -1.36 -14.04 -18.33
N PHE A 108 -0.37 -14.34 -17.51
CA PHE A 108 0.42 -13.37 -16.76
C PHE A 108 1.90 -13.76 -16.84
N ASN A 109 2.78 -12.79 -16.63
CA ASN A 109 4.22 -13.06 -16.53
C ASN A 109 4.48 -13.84 -15.24
N GLN A 110 4.74 -15.14 -15.37
CA GLN A 110 4.90 -16.05 -14.24
C GLN A 110 6.10 -15.66 -13.36
N THR A 111 7.19 -15.19 -13.96
CA THR A 111 8.40 -14.76 -13.24
C THR A 111 8.10 -13.56 -12.34
N VAL A 112 7.50 -12.50 -12.90
CA VAL A 112 7.15 -11.30 -12.12
C VAL A 112 6.14 -11.63 -11.02
N ALA A 113 5.09 -12.38 -11.35
CA ALA A 113 4.07 -12.78 -10.38
C ALA A 113 4.64 -13.62 -9.23
N GLN A 114 5.56 -14.55 -9.52
CA GLN A 114 6.22 -15.38 -8.51
C GLN A 114 7.18 -14.57 -7.63
N THR A 115 7.94 -13.63 -8.21
CA THR A 115 8.82 -12.73 -7.44
C THR A 115 8.00 -11.85 -6.50
N CYS A 116 6.94 -11.20 -6.99
CA CYS A 116 6.06 -10.36 -6.17
C CYS A 116 5.35 -11.17 -5.07
N SER A 117 4.88 -12.38 -5.38
CA SER A 117 4.26 -13.28 -4.38
C SER A 117 5.24 -13.66 -3.27
N SER A 118 6.47 -14.02 -3.62
CA SER A 118 7.52 -14.35 -2.64
C SER A 118 7.86 -13.17 -1.73
N LEU A 119 7.98 -11.97 -2.29
CA LEU A 119 8.22 -10.74 -1.52
C LEU A 119 7.05 -10.41 -0.60
N MET A 120 5.82 -10.61 -1.06
CA MET A 120 4.62 -10.39 -0.26
C MET A 120 4.56 -11.37 0.93
N ILE A 121 4.86 -12.66 0.72
CA ILE A 121 4.93 -13.65 1.80
C ILE A 121 5.99 -13.26 2.83
N LEU A 122 7.17 -12.84 2.37
CA LEU A 122 8.24 -12.37 3.25
C LEU A 122 7.77 -11.17 4.09
N ALA A 123 7.14 -10.18 3.46
CA ALA A 123 6.60 -9.01 4.14
C ALA A 123 5.56 -9.39 5.20
N CYS A 124 4.61 -10.26 4.86
CA CYS A 124 3.59 -10.74 5.79
C CYS A 124 4.21 -11.47 6.99
N ILE A 125 5.16 -12.38 6.77
CA ILE A 125 5.85 -13.11 7.85
C ILE A 125 6.62 -12.13 8.74
N SER A 126 7.34 -11.17 8.15
CA SER A 126 8.09 -10.15 8.91
C SER A 126 7.20 -9.24 9.76
N LEU A 127 5.95 -8.98 9.33
CA LEU A 127 4.98 -8.22 10.12
C LEU A 127 4.34 -9.07 11.24
N ILE A 128 4.17 -10.38 11.02
CA ILE A 128 3.59 -11.29 12.02
C ILE A 128 4.56 -11.53 13.19
N ILE A 129 5.87 -11.59 12.95
CA ILE A 129 6.87 -11.93 13.97
C ILE A 129 6.81 -10.99 15.20
N PRO A 130 6.86 -9.65 15.07
CA PRO A 130 6.75 -8.77 16.24
C PRO A 130 5.37 -8.82 16.89
N ALA A 131 4.31 -9.02 16.09
CA ALA A 131 2.94 -9.10 16.60
C ALA A 131 2.72 -10.32 17.49
N THR A 132 3.20 -11.50 17.09
CA THR A 132 3.08 -12.73 17.89
C THR A 132 4.02 -12.73 19.08
N PHE A 133 5.21 -12.12 18.95
CA PHE A 133 6.16 -11.95 20.06
C PHE A 133 5.53 -11.13 21.20
N ASN A 134 4.88 -10.00 20.88
CA ASN A 134 4.20 -9.14 21.85
C ASN A 134 3.06 -9.85 22.59
N ILE A 135 2.38 -10.81 21.93
CA ILE A 135 1.30 -11.60 22.55
C ILE A 135 1.86 -12.71 23.45
N SER A 136 3.02 -13.28 23.10
CA SER A 136 3.54 -14.51 23.71
C SER A 136 4.46 -14.27 24.91
N LEU A 137 5.17 -13.14 24.95
CA LEU A 137 6.07 -12.75 26.03
C LEU A 137 5.51 -11.51 26.71
N SER A 138 5.30 -11.58 28.02
CA SER A 138 4.67 -10.56 28.85
C SER A 138 5.26 -9.15 28.67
N ASN A 139 4.61 -8.33 27.83
CA ASN A 139 4.63 -6.85 27.78
C ASN A 139 5.98 -6.14 28.05
N ASP A 140 7.11 -6.63 27.55
CA ASP A 140 8.28 -5.75 27.44
C ASP A 140 8.17 -4.94 26.15
N ASP A 141 7.51 -3.78 26.27
CA ASP A 141 7.31 -2.84 25.17
C ASP A 141 8.63 -2.47 24.49
N LYS A 142 9.76 -2.47 25.23
CA LYS A 142 11.06 -2.11 24.67
C LYS A 142 11.58 -3.18 23.73
N GLU A 143 11.49 -4.45 24.10
CA GLU A 143 11.94 -5.56 23.24
C GLU A 143 11.08 -5.67 21.99
N THR A 144 9.76 -5.50 22.13
CA THR A 144 8.82 -5.49 21.00
C THR A 144 9.10 -4.34 20.03
N LEU A 145 9.40 -3.14 20.54
CA LEU A 145 9.76 -1.98 19.72
C LEU A 145 11.10 -2.20 19.00
N LEU A 146 12.12 -2.74 19.68
CA LEU A 146 13.41 -3.05 19.07
C LEU A 146 13.25 -4.08 17.94
N LEU A 147 12.48 -5.14 18.19
CA LEU A 147 12.17 -6.16 17.19
C LEU A 147 11.42 -5.57 15.99
N SER A 148 10.40 -4.74 16.24
CA SER A 148 9.61 -4.07 15.18
C SER A 148 10.45 -3.08 14.37
N CYS A 149 11.37 -2.36 15.01
CA CYS A 149 12.28 -1.44 14.32
C CYS A 149 13.29 -2.22 13.47
N GLY A 150 13.82 -3.33 13.99
CA GLY A 150 14.70 -4.24 13.26
C GLY A 150 14.02 -4.83 12.03
N THR A 151 12.79 -5.34 12.16
CA THR A 151 12.04 -5.87 11.02
C THR A 151 11.71 -4.80 9.98
N ALA A 152 11.36 -3.59 10.41
CA ALA A 152 11.12 -2.46 9.50
C ALA A 152 12.36 -2.09 8.68
N ILE A 153 13.55 -2.04 9.31
CA ILE A 153 14.82 -1.75 8.62
C ILE A 153 15.13 -2.84 7.59
N ILE A 154 14.96 -4.12 7.95
CA ILE A 154 15.20 -5.25 7.04
C ILE A 154 14.23 -5.18 5.86
N LEU A 155 12.94 -4.93 6.11
CA LEU A 155 11.94 -4.79 5.04
C LEU A 155 12.24 -3.63 4.10
N LEU A 156 12.69 -2.49 4.64
CA LEU A 156 13.09 -1.34 3.84
C LEU A 156 14.31 -1.66 2.96
N LEU A 157 15.29 -2.38 3.50
CA LEU A 157 16.47 -2.82 2.74
C LEU A 157 16.06 -3.77 1.61
N VAL A 158 15.23 -4.78 1.90
CA VAL A 158 14.70 -5.71 0.90
C VAL A 158 13.91 -4.97 -0.19
N TYR A 159 13.10 -3.97 0.20
CA TYR A 159 12.38 -3.13 -0.74
C TYR A 159 13.31 -2.31 -1.65
N MET A 160 14.38 -1.73 -1.10
CA MET A 160 15.39 -1.01 -1.89
C MET A 160 16.12 -1.94 -2.86
N LEU A 161 16.47 -3.16 -2.43
CA LEU A 161 17.05 -4.18 -3.32
C LEU A 161 16.07 -4.59 -4.42
N TYR A 162 14.77 -4.69 -4.11
CA TYR A 162 13.73 -4.95 -5.09
C TYR A 162 13.59 -3.80 -6.10
N LEU A 163 13.61 -2.54 -5.66
CA LEU A 163 13.61 -1.39 -6.58
C LEU A 163 14.85 -1.38 -7.49
N LEU A 164 16.03 -1.71 -6.96
CA LEU A 164 17.24 -1.86 -7.79
C LEU A 164 17.11 -3.01 -8.80
N PHE A 165 16.47 -4.11 -8.38
CA PHE A 165 16.18 -5.23 -9.26
C PHE A 165 15.24 -4.83 -10.40
N GLN A 166 14.14 -4.16 -10.06
CA GLN A 166 13.11 -3.71 -10.99
C GLN A 166 13.63 -2.63 -11.95
N LEU A 167 14.38 -1.64 -11.46
CA LEU A 167 14.76 -0.47 -12.25
C LEU A 167 16.07 -0.63 -13.02
N LYS A 168 16.95 -1.54 -12.60
CA LYS A 168 18.29 -1.66 -13.18
C LYS A 168 18.65 -3.05 -13.67
N THR A 169 18.54 -4.08 -12.83
CA THR A 169 19.08 -5.40 -13.22
C THR A 169 18.14 -6.17 -14.15
N HIS A 170 16.83 -6.06 -13.95
CA HIS A 170 15.82 -6.80 -14.69
C HIS A 170 14.70 -5.89 -15.24
N SER A 171 15.03 -4.64 -15.62
CA SER A 171 14.04 -3.69 -16.16
C SER A 171 13.29 -4.25 -17.36
N HIS A 172 13.96 -5.02 -18.23
CA HIS A 172 13.36 -5.65 -19.42
C HIS A 172 12.15 -6.55 -19.11
N LEU A 173 12.05 -7.12 -17.91
CA LEU A 173 10.88 -7.94 -17.51
C LEU A 173 9.65 -7.10 -17.17
N TYR A 174 9.86 -5.81 -16.88
CA TYR A 174 8.85 -4.84 -16.46
C TYR A 174 8.56 -3.77 -17.53
N ASP A 175 9.47 -3.57 -18.49
CA ASP A 175 9.31 -2.63 -19.61
C ASP A 175 8.22 -3.07 -20.62
N GLU A 176 7.84 -4.36 -20.67
CA GLU A 176 6.74 -4.85 -21.52
C GLU A 176 5.32 -4.61 -20.94
N GLN A 177 5.23 -4.04 -19.72
CA GLN A 177 3.95 -3.80 -19.02
C GLN A 177 3.51 -2.33 -19.02
N PHE A 178 4.30 -1.43 -19.61
CA PHE A 178 3.96 -0.01 -19.81
C PHE A 178 3.73 0.30 -21.29
#